data_AF-D2Z6H0-F1
#
_entry.id   AF-D2Z6H0-F1
#
_cell.length_a   1.000
_cell.length_b   1.000
_cell.length_c   1.000
_cell.angle_alpha   90.00
_cell.angle_beta   90.00
_cell.angle_gamma   90.00
#
_symmetry.space_group_name_H-M   'P 1'
#
loop_
_entity.id
_entity.type
_entity.pdbx_description
1 polymer ?
#
loop_
_entity_poly.entity_id
_entity_poly.type
_entity_poly.pdbx_seq_one_letter_code
_entity_poly.pdbx_strand_id
1 'polypeptide(L)'
;MRAIHLSFGERTFYLWREEPREKPQSPDPTLRKHLVQGELFQPSRRMTAVKRTLWLPARGSVPVPSSPLLGDEPDRRKKTILAPFSLSVLPLKTQDLQDLFQRDSLEVPPGTGLILGRSLHWGLRLFRLVGNLIAQESYLPSLIQRDSTWEAIWIPVLSEEGERAMEHLAESLPGVLRSMALGEKPPEIPAMDHTREMISTVLDGLIRLRLSKGPKKALPSLHDVWLDNVQYLSHIYLR
;
A
#
# COMPACT_ATOMS: atom_id res chain seq x y z
N MET A 1 20.26 -10.29 -8.14
CA MET A 1 19.65 -9.30 -7.22
C MET A 1 18.20 -9.08 -7.63
N ARG A 2 17.31 -8.81 -6.68
CA ARG A 2 15.88 -8.52 -6.92
C ARG A 2 15.46 -7.40 -5.98
N ALA A 3 14.55 -6.52 -6.40
CA ALA A 3 13.99 -5.49 -5.51
C ALA A 3 12.50 -5.71 -5.25
N ILE A 4 12.07 -5.38 -4.03
CA ILE A 4 10.66 -5.44 -3.63
C ILE A 4 10.16 -4.02 -3.41
N HIS A 5 9.00 -3.73 -4.00
CA HIS A 5 8.38 -2.42 -3.95
C HIS A 5 6.93 -2.50 -3.48
N LEU A 6 6.49 -1.44 -2.82
CA LEU A 6 5.07 -1.14 -2.61
C LEU A 6 4.59 -0.10 -3.60
N SER A 7 3.38 -0.33 -4.10
CA SER A 7 2.57 0.65 -4.82
C SER A 7 1.20 0.77 -4.17
N PHE A 8 0.51 1.89 -4.34
CA PHE A 8 -0.82 2.11 -3.81
C PHE A 8 -1.76 2.52 -4.94
N GLY A 9 -3.00 2.03 -4.88
CA GLY A 9 -4.05 2.35 -5.85
C GLY A 9 -5.34 1.68 -5.43
N GLU A 10 -6.50 2.23 -5.81
CA GLU A 10 -7.80 1.66 -5.44
C GLU A 10 -7.92 1.38 -3.92
N ARG A 11 -7.36 2.26 -3.07
CA ARG A 11 -7.31 2.11 -1.60
C ARG A 11 -6.65 0.80 -1.13
N THR A 12 -5.77 0.23 -1.94
CA THR A 12 -5.10 -1.03 -1.64
C THR A 12 -3.60 -0.88 -1.86
N PHE A 13 -2.81 -1.40 -0.91
CA PHE A 13 -1.37 -1.54 -1.09
C PHE A 13 -1.08 -2.81 -1.89
N TYR A 14 -0.15 -2.71 -2.81
CA TYR A 14 0.27 -3.80 -3.69
C TYR A 14 1.76 -4.01 -3.57
N LEU A 15 2.16 -5.24 -3.27
CA LEU A 15 3.54 -5.67 -3.23
C LEU A 15 3.93 -6.25 -4.59
N TRP A 16 5.08 -5.85 -5.13
CA TRP A 16 5.57 -6.39 -6.39
C TRP A 16 7.09 -6.41 -6.43
N ARG A 17 7.62 -7.13 -7.43
CA ARG A 17 9.04 -7.42 -7.57
C ARG A 17 9.60 -6.84 -8.86
N GLU A 18 10.76 -6.22 -8.76
CA GLU A 18 11.61 -5.87 -9.88
C GLU A 18 12.72 -6.90 -10.02
N GLU A 19 12.87 -7.46 -11.22
CA GLU A 19 13.92 -8.43 -11.54
C GLU A 19 14.83 -7.91 -12.66
N PRO A 20 16.08 -8.37 -12.69
CA PRO A 20 16.99 -8.11 -13.79
C PRO A 20 16.42 -8.58 -15.12
N ARG A 21 16.67 -7.77 -16.16
CA ARG A 21 16.09 -7.90 -17.50
C ARG A 21 16.23 -9.31 -18.08
N GLU A 22 15.10 -9.97 -18.33
CA GLU A 22 15.00 -10.87 -19.49
C GLU A 22 13.73 -10.72 -20.33
N LYS A 23 12.62 -10.11 -19.84
CA LYS A 23 11.44 -9.73 -20.65
C LYS A 23 10.44 -8.91 -19.82
N PRO A 24 9.50 -8.16 -20.45
CA PRO A 24 8.42 -7.51 -19.73
C PRO A 24 7.71 -8.51 -18.83
N GLN A 25 7.47 -8.10 -17.58
CA GLN A 25 7.06 -8.94 -16.46
C GLN A 25 5.78 -9.72 -16.80
N SER A 26 5.96 -10.94 -17.33
CA SER A 26 4.91 -11.93 -17.45
C SER A 26 4.36 -12.22 -16.06
N PRO A 27 3.06 -12.53 -15.90
CA PRO A 27 2.55 -12.84 -14.57
C PRO A 27 3.35 -13.98 -13.96
N ASP A 28 4.01 -13.71 -12.82
CA ASP A 28 4.73 -14.73 -12.09
C ASP A 28 3.81 -15.33 -11.02
N PRO A 29 3.16 -16.49 -11.28
CA PRO A 29 2.37 -17.19 -10.27
C PRO A 29 3.22 -17.67 -9.09
N THR A 30 4.55 -17.63 -9.20
CA THR A 30 5.51 -17.99 -8.15
C THR A 30 5.93 -16.80 -7.28
N LEU A 31 5.40 -15.59 -7.53
CA LEU A 31 5.64 -14.41 -6.68
C LEU A 31 5.33 -14.70 -5.20
N ARG A 32 4.28 -15.48 -4.93
CA ARG A 32 4.00 -16.00 -3.59
C ARG A 32 5.14 -16.89 -3.07
N LYS A 33 5.56 -17.90 -3.85
CA LYS A 33 6.58 -18.89 -3.44
C LYS A 33 7.93 -18.25 -3.11
N HIS A 34 8.28 -17.16 -3.78
CA HIS A 34 9.55 -16.46 -3.55
C HIS A 34 9.51 -15.39 -2.45
N LEU A 35 8.33 -14.89 -2.07
CA LEU A 35 8.13 -14.16 -0.80
C LEU A 35 8.08 -15.13 0.40
N VAL A 36 7.66 -16.38 0.16
CA VAL A 36 7.52 -17.46 1.16
C VAL A 36 8.85 -18.10 1.56
N GLN A 37 9.95 -17.91 0.82
CA GLN A 37 11.27 -18.45 1.22
C GLN A 37 11.91 -17.77 2.45
N GLY A 38 11.10 -17.03 3.22
CA GLY A 38 11.46 -16.49 4.53
C GLY A 38 12.10 -15.12 4.38
N GLU A 39 11.61 -14.16 5.17
CA GLU A 39 12.42 -13.19 5.96
C GLU A 39 11.67 -11.86 6.17
N LEU A 40 10.87 -11.37 5.22
CA LEU A 40 10.11 -10.10 5.39
C LEU A 40 8.70 -10.28 5.93
N PHE A 41 7.90 -11.18 5.37
CA PHE A 41 6.52 -11.42 5.77
C PHE A 41 6.04 -12.74 5.14
N GLN A 42 5.24 -13.53 5.86
CA GLN A 42 4.62 -14.73 5.32
C GLN A 42 3.28 -14.37 4.67
N PRO A 43 3.16 -14.36 3.33
CA PRO A 43 1.91 -14.03 2.67
C PRO A 43 0.81 -14.98 3.13
N SER A 44 -0.35 -14.43 3.48
CA SER A 44 -1.50 -15.24 3.87
C SER A 44 -1.86 -16.19 2.72
N ARG A 45 -2.24 -17.44 3.05
CA ARG A 45 -2.53 -18.52 2.07
C ARG A 45 -3.55 -18.11 0.98
N ARG A 46 -4.26 -16.99 1.15
CA ARG A 46 -5.32 -16.46 0.26
C ARG A 46 -4.90 -15.29 -0.66
N MET A 47 -3.64 -14.83 -0.69
CA MET A 47 -3.24 -13.62 -1.47
C MET A 47 -3.04 -13.81 -2.98
N THR A 48 -4.07 -13.74 -3.83
CA THR A 48 -3.90 -14.01 -5.28
C THR A 48 -3.24 -12.85 -6.02
N ALA A 49 -2.20 -13.15 -6.82
CA ALA A 49 -1.57 -12.14 -7.67
C ALA A 49 -2.54 -11.67 -8.75
N VAL A 50 -2.57 -10.36 -8.97
CA VAL A 50 -3.41 -9.72 -9.99
C VAL A 50 -2.52 -8.93 -10.95
N LYS A 51 -3.04 -8.65 -12.15
CA LYS A 51 -2.38 -7.72 -13.06
C LYS A 51 -2.79 -6.28 -12.74
N ARG A 52 -1.81 -5.39 -12.70
CA ARG A 52 -1.99 -3.95 -12.58
C ARG A 52 -1.02 -3.21 -13.50
N THR A 53 -1.45 -2.06 -14.00
CA THR A 53 -0.61 -1.18 -14.81
C THR A 53 0.10 -0.19 -13.89
N LEU A 54 1.43 -0.17 -13.97
CA LEU A 54 2.26 0.82 -13.29
C LEU A 54 2.95 1.71 -14.32
N TRP A 55 2.90 3.01 -14.07
CA TRP A 55 3.60 4.03 -14.82
C TRP A 55 5.00 4.22 -14.25
N LEU A 56 5.99 3.65 -14.92
CA LEU A 56 7.37 3.63 -14.45
C LEU A 56 8.26 4.47 -15.38
N PRO A 57 9.37 5.04 -14.85
CA PRO A 57 10.38 5.70 -15.68
C PRO A 57 10.94 4.73 -16.72
N ALA A 58 10.94 5.14 -17.98
CA ALA A 58 11.42 4.36 -19.10
C ALA A 58 12.24 5.23 -20.06
N ARG A 59 13.20 4.63 -20.74
CA ARG A 59 13.91 5.22 -21.88
C ARG A 59 13.59 4.40 -23.13
N GLY A 60 12.78 4.95 -24.02
CA GLY A 60 12.11 4.16 -25.06
C GLY A 60 11.06 3.24 -24.45
N SER A 61 11.04 1.96 -24.83
CA SER A 61 10.15 0.92 -24.28
C SER A 61 10.76 0.12 -23.13
N VAL A 62 11.91 0.56 -22.60
CA VAL A 62 12.67 -0.18 -21.59
C VAL A 62 12.58 0.55 -20.24
N PRO A 63 12.12 -0.12 -19.16
CA PRO A 63 12.08 0.48 -17.84
C PRO A 63 13.50 0.78 -17.34
N VAL A 64 13.64 1.91 -16.65
CA VAL A 64 14.86 2.29 -15.93
C VAL A 64 14.87 1.52 -14.60
N PRO A 65 15.95 0.78 -14.28
CA PRO A 65 16.00 0.01 -13.05
C PRO A 65 16.02 0.93 -11.81
N SER A 66 15.40 0.50 -10.71
CA SER A 66 15.40 1.31 -9.47
C SER A 66 16.77 1.35 -8.78
N SER A 67 17.69 0.45 -9.16
CA SER A 67 19.06 0.36 -8.65
C SER A 67 19.99 -0.18 -9.75
N PRO A 68 21.24 0.32 -9.85
CA PRO A 68 22.24 -0.25 -10.76
C PRO A 68 22.52 -1.74 -10.54
N LEU A 69 22.23 -2.27 -9.33
CA LEU A 69 22.40 -3.68 -9.00
C LEU A 69 21.37 -4.60 -9.70
N LEU A 70 20.30 -4.03 -10.26
CA LEU A 70 19.23 -4.78 -10.93
C LEU A 70 19.45 -4.87 -12.45
N GLY A 71 20.45 -4.19 -13.00
CA GLY A 71 20.81 -4.30 -14.41
C GLY A 71 21.25 -2.97 -15.01
N ASP A 72 21.67 -3.04 -16.27
CA ASP A 72 22.23 -1.89 -16.95
C ASP A 72 21.19 -0.80 -17.23
N GLU A 73 21.62 0.46 -17.08
CA GLU A 73 20.80 1.58 -17.50
C GLU A 73 20.45 1.47 -19.00
N PRO A 74 19.18 1.70 -19.39
CA PRO A 74 18.83 1.81 -20.79
C PRO A 74 19.46 3.06 -21.44
N ASP A 75 19.62 3.02 -22.77
CA ASP A 75 20.31 4.03 -23.59
C ASP A 75 20.03 5.47 -23.13
N ARG A 76 21.07 6.11 -22.59
CA ARG A 76 21.05 7.48 -22.05
C ARG A 76 20.70 8.54 -23.09
N ARG A 77 20.83 8.25 -24.40
CA ARG A 77 20.46 9.17 -25.48
C ARG A 77 18.95 9.31 -25.60
N LYS A 78 18.16 8.34 -25.14
CA LYS A 78 16.70 8.40 -25.15
C LYS A 78 16.19 9.16 -23.92
N LYS A 79 15.19 10.03 -24.14
CA LYS A 79 14.53 10.79 -23.07
C LYS A 79 13.86 9.85 -22.07
N THR A 80 13.99 10.15 -20.78
CA THR A 80 13.23 9.48 -19.73
C THR A 80 11.78 9.99 -19.73
N ILE A 81 10.83 9.08 -19.88
CA ILE A 81 9.38 9.34 -19.84
C ILE A 81 8.72 8.36 -18.86
N LEU A 82 7.49 8.64 -18.43
CA LEU A 82 6.66 7.62 -17.80
C LEU A 82 5.99 6.77 -18.89
N ALA A 83 6.14 5.46 -18.79
CA ALA A 83 5.51 4.49 -19.69
C ALA A 83 4.72 3.45 -18.89
N PRO A 84 3.61 2.92 -19.44
CA PRO A 84 2.79 1.93 -18.76
C PRO A 84 3.41 0.53 -18.86
N PHE A 85 3.49 -0.18 -17.74
CA PHE A 85 3.92 -1.57 -17.68
C PHE A 85 2.90 -2.42 -16.93
N SER A 86 2.49 -3.55 -17.53
CA SER A 86 1.56 -4.50 -16.90
C SER A 86 2.30 -5.49 -16.02
N LEU A 87 2.25 -5.30 -14.71
CA LEU A 87 2.99 -6.09 -13.74
C LEU A 87 2.06 -7.05 -12.99
N SER A 88 2.63 -8.16 -12.51
CA SER A 88 1.95 -8.96 -11.50
C SER A 88 2.25 -8.43 -10.12
N VAL A 89 1.18 -8.13 -9.38
CA VAL A 89 1.26 -7.52 -8.07
C VAL A 89 0.42 -8.32 -7.08
N LEU A 90 0.79 -8.28 -5.80
CA LEU A 90 0.06 -8.92 -4.71
C LEU A 90 -0.69 -7.87 -3.90
N PRO A 91 -2.03 -7.88 -3.89
CA PRO A 91 -2.79 -7.01 -3.01
C PRO A 91 -2.56 -7.42 -1.55
N LEU A 92 -2.26 -6.44 -0.71
CA LEU A 92 -2.10 -6.60 0.73
C LEU A 92 -3.39 -6.19 1.43
N LYS A 93 -3.96 -7.10 2.22
CA LYS A 93 -5.05 -6.78 3.15
C LYS A 93 -4.47 -6.09 4.38
N THR A 94 -5.34 -5.49 5.19
CA THR A 94 -4.93 -4.86 6.46
C THR A 94 -4.12 -5.78 7.36
N GLN A 95 -4.51 -7.07 7.48
CA GLN A 95 -3.73 -8.03 8.28
C GLN A 95 -2.33 -8.25 7.69
N ASP A 96 -2.21 -8.35 6.36
CA ASP A 96 -0.91 -8.52 5.70
C ASP A 96 -0.02 -7.28 5.92
N LEU A 97 -0.60 -6.08 5.89
CA LEU A 97 0.10 -4.82 6.22
C LEU A 97 0.53 -4.77 7.69
N GLN A 98 -0.33 -5.19 8.61
CA GLN A 98 0.01 -5.28 10.03
C GLN A 98 1.18 -6.24 10.25
N ASP A 99 1.12 -7.43 9.66
CA ASP A 99 2.17 -8.44 9.82
C ASP A 99 3.51 -7.98 9.22
N LEU A 100 3.47 -7.22 8.12
CA LEU A 100 4.64 -6.64 7.48
C LEU A 100 5.27 -5.50 8.31
N PHE A 101 4.45 -4.62 8.90
CA PHE A 101 4.90 -3.39 9.54
C PHE A 101 4.81 -3.37 11.07
N GLN A 102 4.46 -4.48 11.72
CA GLN A 102 4.54 -4.62 13.17
C GLN A 102 5.98 -4.62 13.71
N ARG A 103 6.99 -4.70 12.83
CA ARG A 103 8.41 -4.74 13.18
C ARG A 103 9.00 -3.34 13.31
N ASP A 104 10.00 -3.17 14.18
CA ASP A 104 10.70 -1.89 14.35
C ASP A 104 11.64 -1.53 13.18
N SER A 105 12.14 -2.53 12.47
CA SER A 105 12.96 -2.33 11.29
C SER A 105 12.58 -3.34 10.21
N LEU A 106 12.77 -2.92 8.96
CA LEU A 106 12.76 -3.81 7.82
C LEU A 106 14.21 -4.11 7.48
N GLU A 107 14.67 -5.27 7.90
CA GLU A 107 16.02 -5.74 7.62
C GLU A 107 15.97 -6.91 6.66
N VAL A 108 16.94 -6.94 5.75
CA VAL A 108 17.15 -8.04 4.83
C VAL A 108 18.43 -8.74 5.26
N PRO A 109 18.36 -10.04 5.60
CA PRO A 109 19.53 -10.83 5.90
C PRO A 109 20.58 -10.78 4.77
N PRO A 110 21.88 -10.73 5.12
CA PRO A 110 22.95 -10.76 4.14
C PRO A 110 22.89 -12.00 3.24
N GLY A 111 23.28 -11.87 1.97
CA GLY A 111 23.38 -12.99 1.02
C GLY A 111 22.08 -13.40 0.31
N THR A 112 20.95 -12.80 0.66
CA THR A 112 19.63 -13.08 0.05
C THR A 112 19.50 -12.56 -1.39
N GLY A 113 20.34 -11.60 -1.76
CA GLY A 113 20.23 -10.91 -3.04
C GLY A 113 18.97 -10.05 -3.18
N LEU A 114 18.35 -9.67 -2.06
CA LEU A 114 17.12 -8.90 -1.99
C LEU A 114 17.38 -7.44 -1.61
N ILE A 115 16.71 -6.52 -2.29
CA ILE A 115 16.77 -5.08 -2.03
C ILE A 115 15.37 -4.60 -1.66
N LEU A 116 15.25 -3.88 -0.55
CA LEU A 116 14.00 -3.21 -0.19
C LEU A 116 13.91 -1.86 -0.88
N GLY A 117 12.85 -1.66 -1.66
CA GLY A 117 12.52 -0.37 -2.23
C GLY A 117 12.27 0.68 -1.14
N ARG A 118 12.50 1.95 -1.47
CA ARG A 118 12.23 3.08 -0.57
C ARG A 118 10.76 3.14 -0.12
N SER A 119 9.83 2.61 -0.93
CA SER A 119 8.41 2.55 -0.58
C SER A 119 8.10 1.67 0.61
N LEU A 120 8.92 0.65 0.90
CA LEU A 120 8.74 -0.21 2.09
C LEU A 120 9.08 0.57 3.37
N HIS A 121 10.24 1.23 3.38
CA HIS A 121 10.65 2.06 4.50
C HIS A 121 9.72 3.25 4.72
N TRP A 122 9.24 3.86 3.63
CA TRP A 122 8.22 4.90 3.70
C TRP A 122 6.93 4.36 4.32
N GLY A 123 6.47 3.19 3.88
CA GLY A 123 5.30 2.50 4.44
C GLY A 123 5.42 2.22 5.93
N LEU A 124 6.60 1.79 6.41
CA LEU A 124 6.86 1.60 7.84
C LEU A 124 6.65 2.90 8.65
N ARG A 125 7.13 4.04 8.13
CA ARG A 125 6.93 5.34 8.78
C ARG A 125 5.46 5.77 8.80
N LEU A 126 4.74 5.56 7.70
CA LEU A 126 3.29 5.78 7.67
C LEU A 126 2.57 4.91 8.71
N PHE A 127 2.94 3.63 8.81
CA PHE A 127 2.32 2.71 9.75
C PHE A 127 2.58 3.09 11.20
N ARG A 128 3.77 3.62 11.50
CA ARG A 128 4.09 4.21 12.82
C ARG A 128 3.24 5.43 13.15
N LEU A 129 3.09 6.35 12.20
CA LEU A 129 2.21 7.52 12.38
C LEU A 129 0.78 7.06 12.68
N VAL A 130 0.23 6.14 11.89
CA VAL A 130 -1.11 5.58 12.12
C VAL A 130 -1.20 4.85 13.46
N GLY A 131 -0.17 4.08 13.82
CA GLY A 131 -0.10 3.40 15.11
C GLY A 131 -0.17 4.38 16.30
N ASN A 132 0.53 5.51 16.20
CA ASN A 132 0.48 6.57 17.19
C ASN A 132 -0.91 7.22 17.28
N LEU A 133 -1.54 7.52 16.13
CA LEU A 133 -2.91 8.05 16.10
C LEU A 133 -3.88 7.10 16.78
N ILE A 134 -3.76 5.79 16.51
CA ILE A 134 -4.63 4.79 17.14
C ILE A 134 -4.36 4.69 18.64
N ALA A 135 -3.09 4.71 19.07
CA ALA A 135 -2.73 4.64 20.49
C ALA A 135 -3.22 5.85 21.29
N GLN A 136 -3.35 7.02 20.64
CA GLN A 136 -3.87 8.25 21.21
C GLN A 136 -5.40 8.40 21.07
N GLU A 137 -6.08 7.42 20.45
CA GLU A 137 -7.50 7.51 20.09
C GLU A 137 -7.83 8.76 19.23
N SER A 138 -6.83 9.23 18.47
CA SER A 138 -6.90 10.42 17.61
C SER A 138 -7.55 10.09 16.28
N TYR A 139 -8.80 9.63 16.34
CA TYR A 139 -9.61 9.28 15.19
C TYR A 139 -11.08 9.38 15.53
N LEU A 140 -11.89 9.66 14.50
CA LEU A 140 -13.33 9.74 14.64
C LEU A 140 -14.01 8.97 13.53
N PRO A 141 -15.21 8.48 13.78
CA PRO A 141 -15.99 7.90 12.73
C PRO A 141 -16.64 8.96 11.86
N SER A 142 -16.85 8.61 10.61
CA SER A 142 -17.36 9.51 9.59
C SER A 142 -18.14 8.75 8.53
N LEU A 143 -18.87 9.49 7.71
CA LEU A 143 -19.55 9.02 6.51
C LEU A 143 -18.97 9.79 5.33
N ILE A 144 -18.46 9.08 4.33
CA ILE A 144 -18.01 9.69 3.09
C ILE A 144 -18.88 9.22 1.94
N GLN A 145 -19.23 10.16 1.06
CA GLN A 145 -19.90 9.82 -0.19
C GLN A 145 -18.84 9.45 -1.22
N ARG A 146 -18.98 8.28 -1.84
CA ARG A 146 -18.17 7.83 -2.98
C ARG A 146 -19.11 7.45 -4.11
N ASP A 147 -18.96 8.10 -5.26
CA ASP A 147 -19.88 7.94 -6.38
C ASP A 147 -21.34 8.12 -5.93
N SER A 148 -22.13 7.05 -5.99
CA SER A 148 -23.55 7.02 -5.57
C SER A 148 -23.78 6.35 -4.22
N THR A 149 -22.73 5.97 -3.48
CA THR A 149 -22.85 5.25 -2.21
C THR A 149 -22.25 6.03 -1.04
N TRP A 150 -22.78 5.80 0.15
CA TRP A 150 -22.21 6.29 1.41
C TRP A 150 -21.44 5.15 2.07
N GLU A 151 -20.20 5.42 2.44
CA GLU A 151 -19.34 4.48 3.16
C GLU A 151 -19.06 5.03 4.57
N ALA A 152 -19.31 4.21 5.58
CA ALA A 152 -18.86 4.50 6.94
C ALA A 152 -17.36 4.22 7.06
N ILE A 153 -16.60 5.16 7.60
CA ILE A 153 -15.15 5.05 7.74
C ILE A 153 -14.66 5.65 9.05
N TRP A 154 -13.47 5.26 9.49
CA TRP A 154 -12.72 5.99 10.50
C TRP A 154 -11.74 6.95 9.83
N ILE A 155 -11.75 8.21 10.24
CA ILE A 155 -10.84 9.24 9.75
C ILE A 155 -9.84 9.64 10.85
N PRO A 156 -8.58 9.93 10.50
CA PRO A 156 -7.62 10.47 11.45
C PRO A 156 -8.05 11.86 11.93
N VAL A 157 -7.81 12.16 13.20
CA VAL A 157 -7.85 13.53 13.75
C VAL A 157 -6.41 13.89 14.08
N LEU A 158 -5.80 14.77 13.29
CA LEU A 158 -4.38 15.09 13.44
C LEU A 158 -4.20 16.28 14.39
N SER A 159 -3.27 16.16 15.34
CA SER A 159 -2.71 17.31 16.05
C SER A 159 -1.76 18.09 15.13
N GLU A 160 -1.25 19.23 15.58
CA GLU A 160 -0.22 19.95 14.81
C GLU A 160 1.02 19.10 14.52
N GLU A 161 1.46 18.26 15.47
CA GLU A 161 2.55 17.31 15.27
C GLU A 161 2.18 16.24 14.24
N GLY A 162 0.93 15.77 14.26
CA GLY A 162 0.40 14.82 13.30
C GLY A 162 0.35 15.38 11.88
N GLU A 163 -0.08 16.64 11.73
CA GLU A 163 -0.07 17.36 10.46
C GLU A 163 1.36 17.52 9.92
N ARG A 164 2.31 17.99 10.75
CA ARG A 164 3.74 18.09 10.37
C ARG A 164 4.33 16.73 9.96
N ALA A 165 3.97 15.66 10.68
CA ALA A 165 4.42 14.31 10.33
C ALA A 165 3.85 13.83 8.99
N MET A 166 2.58 14.13 8.70
CA MET A 166 1.95 13.83 7.42
C MET A 166 2.60 14.64 6.27
N GLU A 167 2.88 15.92 6.48
CA GLU A 167 3.57 16.77 5.53
C GLU A 167 4.94 16.19 5.15
N HIS A 168 5.73 15.80 6.15
CA HIS A 168 7.04 15.21 5.92
C HIS A 168 6.97 13.84 5.20
N LEU A 169 5.92 13.07 5.46
CA LEU A 169 5.62 11.86 4.68
C LEU A 169 5.29 12.18 3.22
N ALA A 170 4.48 13.21 2.97
CA ALA A 170 4.11 13.63 1.62
C ALA A 170 5.30 14.15 0.81
N GLU A 171 6.17 14.96 1.42
CA GLU A 171 7.41 15.47 0.80
C GLU A 171 8.35 14.34 0.36
N SER A 172 8.43 13.28 1.19
CA SER A 172 9.31 12.15 0.94
C SER A 172 8.65 11.00 0.17
N LEU A 173 7.42 11.20 -0.35
CA LEU A 173 6.61 10.16 -1.00
C LEU A 173 7.30 9.56 -2.24
N PRO A 174 7.68 8.27 -2.21
CA PRO A 174 8.25 7.59 -3.37
C PRO A 174 7.29 7.58 -4.57
N GLY A 175 7.77 7.96 -5.75
CA GLY A 175 6.95 7.98 -6.98
C GLY A 175 6.29 6.66 -7.32
N VAL A 176 6.90 5.53 -6.94
CA VAL A 176 6.34 4.18 -7.12
C VAL A 176 5.02 3.96 -6.37
N LEU A 177 4.80 4.65 -5.24
CA LEU A 177 3.52 4.60 -4.52
C LEU A 177 2.40 5.28 -5.29
N ARG A 178 2.72 6.31 -6.09
CA ARG A 178 1.79 7.00 -7.00
C ARG A 178 1.78 6.42 -8.40
N SER A 179 2.47 5.31 -8.69
CA SER A 179 2.65 4.85 -10.08
C SER A 179 1.47 4.07 -10.64
N MET A 180 0.54 3.61 -9.80
CA MET A 180 -0.58 2.78 -10.25
C MET A 180 -1.70 3.65 -10.80
N ALA A 181 -2.21 3.31 -11.97
CA ALA A 181 -3.36 3.98 -12.58
C ALA A 181 -4.32 2.98 -13.20
N LEU A 182 -5.60 3.39 -13.28
CA LEU A 182 -6.66 2.63 -13.92
C LEU A 182 -6.85 2.98 -15.41
N GLY A 183 -6.24 4.08 -15.86
CA GLY A 183 -6.41 4.60 -17.22
C GLY A 183 -5.14 4.58 -18.07
N GLU A 184 -5.29 5.07 -19.29
CA GLU A 184 -4.23 5.17 -20.31
C GLU A 184 -3.26 6.34 -20.12
N LYS A 185 -3.42 7.12 -19.03
CA LYS A 185 -2.57 8.26 -18.70
C LYS A 185 -1.83 8.03 -17.38
N PRO A 186 -0.64 8.63 -17.21
CA PRO A 186 0.02 8.67 -15.91
C PRO A 186 -0.92 9.27 -14.85
N PRO A 187 -0.89 8.77 -13.62
CA PRO A 187 -1.66 9.34 -12.52
C PRO A 187 -1.06 10.69 -12.10
N GLU A 188 -1.91 11.70 -11.94
CA GLU A 188 -1.53 13.09 -11.61
C GLU A 188 -1.97 13.51 -10.20
N ILE A 189 -2.04 12.56 -9.26
CA ILE A 189 -2.51 12.82 -7.90
C ILE A 189 -1.42 13.56 -7.09
N PRO A 190 -1.74 14.69 -6.43
CA PRO A 190 -0.81 15.38 -5.53
C PRO A 190 -0.30 14.46 -4.43
N ALA A 191 0.97 14.62 -4.04
CA ALA A 191 1.60 13.76 -3.04
C ALA A 191 0.85 13.79 -1.70
N MET A 192 0.42 15.00 -1.28
CA MET A 192 -0.33 15.21 -0.04
C MET A 192 -1.64 14.42 -0.02
N ASP A 193 -2.43 14.51 -1.09
CA ASP A 193 -3.74 13.84 -1.15
C ASP A 193 -3.58 12.32 -1.13
N HIS A 194 -2.56 11.81 -1.83
CA HIS A 194 -2.25 10.38 -1.82
C HIS A 194 -1.77 9.91 -0.45
N THR A 195 -0.95 10.70 0.25
CA THR A 195 -0.52 10.41 1.61
C THR A 195 -1.69 10.40 2.60
N ARG A 196 -2.59 11.38 2.52
CA ARG A 196 -3.79 11.45 3.35
C ARG A 196 -4.72 10.25 3.11
N GLU A 197 -4.90 9.85 1.85
CA GLU A 197 -5.69 8.67 1.49
C GLU A 197 -5.08 7.39 2.06
N MET A 198 -3.76 7.21 1.94
CA MET A 198 -3.06 6.06 2.51
C MET A 198 -3.16 6.01 4.04
N ILE A 199 -2.98 7.14 4.74
CA ILE A 199 -3.14 7.23 6.20
C ILE A 199 -4.56 6.82 6.60
N SER A 200 -5.57 7.41 5.96
CA SER A 200 -6.98 7.13 6.25
C SER A 200 -7.33 5.66 5.98
N THR A 201 -6.82 5.10 4.87
CA THR A 201 -7.04 3.70 4.50
C THR A 201 -6.43 2.73 5.51
N VAL A 202 -5.19 2.98 5.94
CA VAL A 202 -4.51 2.10 6.91
C VAL A 202 -5.17 2.24 8.29
N LEU A 203 -5.52 3.45 8.71
CA LEU A 203 -6.17 3.71 9.99
C LEU A 203 -7.53 3.01 10.08
N ASP A 204 -8.40 3.22 9.08
CA ASP A 204 -9.72 2.59 9.01
C ASP A 204 -9.61 1.07 9.05
N GLY A 205 -8.72 0.51 8.21
CA GLY A 205 -8.47 -0.93 8.18
C GLY A 205 -8.05 -1.47 9.55
N LEU A 206 -7.08 -0.83 10.23
CA LEU A 206 -6.55 -1.32 11.50
C LEU A 206 -7.56 -1.22 12.64
N ILE A 207 -8.37 -0.17 12.69
CA ILE A 207 -9.45 -0.04 13.68
C ILE A 207 -10.46 -1.16 13.46
N ARG A 208 -10.92 -1.37 12.22
CA ARG A 208 -11.83 -2.48 11.87
C ARG A 208 -11.26 -3.84 12.25
N LEU A 209 -9.98 -4.06 11.97
CA LEU A 209 -9.29 -5.29 12.33
C LEU A 209 -9.26 -5.51 13.84
N ARG A 210 -8.98 -4.48 14.65
CA ARG A 210 -9.02 -4.54 16.12
C ARG A 210 -10.43 -4.83 16.63
N LEU A 211 -11.43 -4.11 16.13
CA LEU A 211 -12.81 -4.30 16.53
C LEU A 211 -13.32 -5.71 16.15
N SER A 212 -12.89 -6.28 15.03
CA SER A 212 -13.26 -7.64 14.59
C SER A 212 -12.70 -8.77 15.49
N LYS A 213 -11.62 -8.48 16.23
CA LYS A 213 -10.98 -9.42 17.18
C LYS A 213 -11.50 -9.27 18.61
N GLY A 214 -12.37 -8.30 18.89
CA GLY A 214 -12.95 -8.06 20.21
C GLY A 214 -13.99 -9.12 20.62
N PRO A 215 -14.31 -9.23 21.93
CA PRO A 215 -15.39 -10.10 22.40
C PRO A 215 -16.72 -9.68 21.77
N LYS A 216 -17.44 -10.63 21.16
CA LYS A 216 -18.80 -10.39 20.66
C LYS A 216 -19.70 -10.06 21.85
N LYS A 217 -20.08 -8.78 22.02
CA LYS A 217 -21.02 -8.37 23.08
C LYS A 217 -22.40 -8.98 22.81
N ALA A 218 -23.07 -9.41 23.88
CA ALA A 218 -24.28 -10.23 23.79
C ALA A 218 -25.56 -9.45 23.40
N LEU A 219 -25.59 -8.11 23.54
CA LEU A 219 -26.68 -7.27 23.02
C LEU A 219 -26.12 -5.87 22.72
N PRO A 220 -26.35 -5.31 21.51
CA PRO A 220 -25.80 -4.01 21.17
C PRO A 220 -26.66 -2.88 21.74
N SER A 221 -26.05 -1.96 22.49
CA SER A 221 -26.62 -0.61 22.70
C SER A 221 -26.73 0.13 21.36
N LEU A 222 -27.49 1.23 21.28
CA LEU A 222 -27.57 2.03 20.04
C LEU A 222 -26.18 2.48 19.54
N HIS A 223 -25.26 2.77 20.46
CA HIS A 223 -23.85 3.05 20.17
C HIS A 223 -23.11 1.81 19.63
N ASP A 224 -23.38 0.62 20.16
CA ASP A 224 -22.83 -0.63 19.63
C ASP A 224 -23.44 -0.97 18.25
N VAL A 225 -24.73 -0.70 18.00
CA VAL A 225 -25.36 -0.84 16.67
C VAL A 225 -24.72 0.12 15.67
N TRP A 226 -24.43 1.35 16.08
CA TRP A 226 -23.75 2.32 15.25
C TRP A 226 -22.29 1.90 14.96
N LEU A 227 -21.55 1.39 15.96
CA LEU A 227 -20.21 0.80 15.78
C LEU A 227 -20.22 -0.46 14.88
N ASP A 228 -21.22 -1.33 15.02
CA ASP A 228 -21.40 -2.53 14.20
C ASP A 228 -21.73 -2.16 12.76
N ASN A 229 -22.54 -1.13 12.52
CA ASN A 229 -22.79 -0.64 11.17
C ASN A 229 -21.54 -0.04 10.52
N VAL A 230 -20.67 0.61 11.30
CA VAL A 230 -19.35 0.97 10.79
C VAL A 230 -18.61 -0.29 10.35
N GLN A 231 -18.58 -1.38 11.14
CA GLN A 231 -17.94 -2.65 10.77
C GLN A 231 -18.51 -3.37 9.53
N TYR A 232 -19.84 -3.42 9.35
CA TYR A 232 -20.50 -4.32 8.40
C TYR A 232 -20.88 -3.69 7.04
N LEU A 233 -20.71 -2.38 6.84
CA LEU A 233 -21.02 -1.72 5.56
C LEU A 233 -19.97 -1.95 4.44
N SER A 234 -19.40 -3.16 4.34
CA SER A 234 -18.81 -3.66 3.08
C SER A 234 -19.79 -4.53 2.29
N HIS A 235 -20.91 -4.90 2.89
CA HIS A 235 -22.01 -5.62 2.24
C HIS A 235 -23.34 -5.22 2.88
N ILE A 236 -23.99 -4.14 2.44
CA ILE A 236 -25.45 -4.01 2.35
C ILE A 236 -25.80 -2.81 1.46
N TYR A 237 -26.47 -3.17 0.37
CA TYR A 237 -27.14 -2.49 -0.74
C TYR A 237 -27.89 -1.17 -0.48
N LEU A 238 -28.04 -0.39 -1.56
CA LEU A 238 -29.35 -0.05 -2.17
C LEU A 238 -29.15 -0.02 -3.71
N ARG A 239 -29.79 -0.92 -4.48
CA ARG A 239 -31.07 -0.76 -5.21
C ARG A 239 -31.06 0.37 -6.24
#